data_AF-A0A9D4TNA7-F1
#
_entry.id   AF-A0A9D4TNA7-F1
#
_cell.length_a   1.000
_cell.length_b   1.000
_cell.length_c   1.000
_cell.angle_alpha   90.00
_cell.angle_beta   90.00
_cell.angle_gamma   90.00
#
_symmetry.space_group_name_H-M   'P 1'
#
loop_
_entity.id
_entity.type
_entity.pdbx_description
1 polymer ?
#
loop_
_entity_poly.entity_id
_entity_poly.type
_entity_poly.pdbx_seq_one_letter_code
_entity_poly.pdbx_strand_id
1 'polypeptide(L)'
;MAMLAAWALTLAGGVVLIGGVAALTSDAGPIPEPYKLAWTAISLEVTTLLVTLYAIAVGPYRNWRATCLAMYAVITPILITLCNTVLTAKGGLPGSNGSETRANVVAAGLILVSLGNFLQMLVSAVHDVEHPVQLADHHHNQGGKVTV
;
A
#
# COMPACT_ATOMS: atom_id res chain seq x y z
N MET A 1 -8.48 -11.14 -8.35
CA MET A 1 -8.84 -9.90 -9.07
C MET A 1 -8.88 -8.67 -8.18
N ALA A 2 -9.64 -8.65 -7.06
CA ALA A 2 -9.75 -7.46 -6.20
C ALA A 2 -8.40 -6.96 -5.66
N MET A 3 -7.51 -7.86 -5.21
CA MET A 3 -6.19 -7.50 -4.70
C MET A 3 -5.32 -6.82 -5.78
N LEU A 4 -5.31 -7.36 -7.01
CA LEU A 4 -4.55 -6.79 -8.12
C LEU A 4 -5.09 -5.41 -8.54
N ALA A 5 -6.41 -5.20 -8.49
CA ALA A 5 -7.02 -3.90 -8.76
C ALA A 5 -6.61 -2.86 -7.71
N ALA A 6 -6.64 -3.23 -6.43
CA ALA A 6 -6.18 -2.36 -5.35
C ALA A 6 -4.68 -2.04 -5.48
N TRP A 7 -3.85 -3.03 -5.82
CA TRP A 7 -2.44 -2.85 -6.12
C TRP A 7 -2.20 -1.88 -7.28
N ALA A 8 -2.94 -2.03 -8.38
CA ALA A 8 -2.82 -1.14 -9.54
C ALA A 8 -3.23 0.30 -9.24
N LEU A 9 -4.26 0.49 -8.39
CA LEU A 9 -4.65 1.81 -7.90
C LEU A 9 -3.53 2.46 -7.07
N THR A 10 -2.93 1.71 -6.15
CA THR A 10 -1.81 2.20 -5.35
C THR A 10 -0.61 2.55 -6.23
N LEU A 11 -0.29 1.72 -7.23
CA LEU A 11 0.76 2.02 -8.20
C LEU A 11 0.48 3.31 -8.97
N ALA A 12 -0.74 3.51 -9.46
CA ALA A 12 -1.12 4.73 -10.17
C ALA A 12 -0.96 5.98 -9.28
N GLY A 13 -1.41 5.91 -8.03
CA GLY A 13 -1.19 6.96 -7.03
C GLY A 13 0.30 7.20 -6.77
N GLY A 14 1.10 6.13 -6.69
CA GLY A 14 2.54 6.17 -6.47
C GLY A 14 3.29 6.88 -7.60
N VAL A 15 2.91 6.63 -8.86
CA VAL A 15 3.49 7.32 -10.02
C VAL A 15 3.22 8.83 -9.96
N VAL A 16 1.98 9.22 -9.62
CA VAL A 16 1.61 10.64 -9.45
C VAL A 16 2.39 11.28 -8.31
N LEU A 17 2.50 10.59 -7.18
CA LEU A 17 3.27 11.03 -6.01
C LEU A 17 4.74 11.26 -6.35
N ILE A 18 5.38 10.27 -6.99
CA ILE A 18 6.79 10.34 -7.39
C ILE A 18 7.02 11.52 -8.34
N GLY A 19 6.15 11.69 -9.34
CA GLY A 19 6.25 12.81 -10.28
C GLY A 19 6.12 14.17 -9.59
N GLY A 20 5.16 14.32 -8.68
CA GLY A 20 4.96 15.55 -7.92
C GLY A 20 6.12 15.89 -6.98
N VAL A 21 6.62 14.89 -6.23
CA VAL A 21 7.75 15.08 -5.30
C VAL A 21 9.05 15.32 -6.06
N ALA A 22 9.26 14.66 -7.20
CA ALA A 22 10.40 14.92 -8.08
C ALA A 22 10.41 16.37 -8.59
N ALA A 23 9.28 16.89 -9.05
CA ALA A 23 9.15 18.26 -9.53
C ALA A 23 9.38 19.30 -8.40
N LEU A 24 8.92 19.03 -7.18
CA LEU A 24 9.21 19.89 -6.03
C LEU A 24 10.69 19.82 -5.63
N THR A 25 11.27 18.62 -5.64
CA THR A 25 12.68 18.41 -5.25
C THR A 25 13.63 19.06 -6.24
N SER A 26 13.37 18.98 -7.56
CA SER A 26 14.24 19.58 -8.59
C SER A 26 14.36 21.09 -8.45
N ASP A 27 13.25 21.74 -8.08
CA ASP A 27 13.16 23.20 -8.05
C ASP A 27 13.49 23.78 -6.66
N ALA A 28 13.75 22.93 -5.68
CA ALA A 28 14.10 23.34 -4.32
C ALA A 28 15.61 23.58 -4.10
N GLY A 29 16.48 23.23 -5.07
CA GLY A 29 17.93 23.28 -4.91
C GLY A 29 18.46 22.06 -4.14
N PRO A 30 19.45 22.21 -3.23
CA PRO A 30 19.91 21.10 -2.39
C PRO A 30 18.74 20.45 -1.66
N ILE A 31 18.65 19.12 -1.69
CA ILE A 31 17.47 18.37 -1.21
C ILE A 31 17.14 18.78 0.25
N PRO A 32 16.01 19.50 0.46
CA PRO A 32 15.54 19.86 1.79
C PRO A 32 15.24 18.62 2.64
N GLU A 33 15.42 18.73 3.95
CA GLU A 33 15.17 17.64 4.90
C GLU A 33 13.77 17.01 4.77
N PRO A 34 12.67 17.78 4.59
CA PRO A 34 11.34 17.19 4.38
C PRO A 34 11.25 16.28 3.16
N TYR A 35 12.02 16.55 2.09
CA TYR A 35 12.04 15.69 0.90
C TYR A 35 12.88 14.45 1.07
N LYS A 36 13.91 14.44 1.94
CA LYS A 36 14.61 13.19 2.30
C LYS A 36 13.66 12.21 2.98
N LEU A 37 12.83 12.71 3.90
CA LEU A 37 11.79 11.90 4.54
C LEU A 37 10.74 11.43 3.53
N ALA A 38 10.28 12.30 2.64
CA ALA A 38 9.31 11.94 1.59
C ALA A 38 9.87 10.84 0.66
N TRP A 39 11.12 10.96 0.21
CA TRP A 39 11.78 9.95 -0.62
C TRP A 39 12.00 8.63 0.11
N THR A 40 12.25 8.68 1.41
CA THR A 40 12.33 7.47 2.26
C THR A 40 10.99 6.76 2.33
N ALA A 41 9.90 7.50 2.58
CA ALA A 41 8.55 6.96 2.59
C ALA A 41 8.15 6.38 1.22
N ILE A 42 8.46 7.07 0.12
CA ILE A 42 8.24 6.58 -1.24
C ILE A 42 8.99 5.26 -1.47
N SER A 43 10.25 5.16 -1.02
CA SER A 43 11.04 3.94 -1.18
C SER A 43 10.46 2.75 -0.41
N LEU A 44 9.99 2.99 0.81
CA LEU A 44 9.29 1.98 1.62
C LEU A 44 7.96 1.55 0.97
N GLU A 45 7.21 2.48 0.40
CA GLU A 45 5.96 2.19 -0.30
C GLU A 45 6.20 1.36 -1.57
N VAL A 46 7.19 1.71 -2.39
CA VAL A 46 7.58 0.92 -3.57
C VAL A 46 7.99 -0.49 -3.16
N THR A 47 8.75 -0.63 -2.08
CA THR A 47 9.13 -1.94 -1.54
C THR A 47 7.91 -2.74 -1.10
N THR A 48 6.94 -2.09 -0.44
CA THR A 48 5.67 -2.69 -0.01
C THR A 48 4.86 -3.19 -1.21
N LEU A 49 4.78 -2.41 -2.29
CA LEU A 49 4.13 -2.81 -3.53
C LEU A 49 4.81 -4.00 -4.20
N LEU A 50 6.15 -4.05 -4.21
CA LEU A 50 6.89 -5.16 -4.79
C LEU A 50 6.71 -6.46 -3.99
N VAL A 51 6.76 -6.39 -2.66
CA VAL A 51 6.49 -7.54 -1.78
C VAL A 51 5.07 -8.06 -1.99
N THR A 52 4.10 -7.15 -2.09
CA THR A 52 2.70 -7.53 -2.33
C THR A 52 2.52 -8.13 -3.72
N LEU A 53 3.15 -7.57 -4.75
CA LEU A 53 3.11 -8.12 -6.10
C LEU A 53 3.69 -9.54 -6.12
N TYR A 54 4.83 -9.75 -5.47
CA TYR A 54 5.43 -11.08 -5.32
C TYR A 54 4.46 -12.05 -4.64
N ALA A 55 3.81 -11.63 -3.54
CA ALA A 55 2.84 -12.44 -2.82
C ALA A 55 1.61 -12.80 -3.66
N ILE A 56 1.20 -11.95 -4.61
CA ILE A 56 0.05 -12.20 -5.51
C ILE A 56 0.46 -13.06 -6.72
N ALA A 57 1.63 -12.81 -7.30
CA ALA A 57 2.01 -13.36 -8.60
C ALA A 57 2.79 -14.68 -8.52
N VAL A 58 3.55 -14.89 -7.44
CA VAL A 58 4.50 -16.01 -7.31
C VAL A 58 4.30 -16.76 -6.00
N GLY A 59 4.22 -16.05 -4.89
CA GLY A 59 4.11 -16.65 -3.56
C GLY A 59 2.70 -17.17 -3.25
N PRO A 60 2.56 -18.15 -2.36
CA PRO A 60 1.27 -18.45 -1.75
C PRO A 60 0.90 -17.28 -0.82
N TYR A 61 -0.04 -16.43 -1.25
CA TYR A 61 -0.38 -15.18 -0.55
C TYR A 61 -0.67 -15.39 0.94
N ARG A 62 -1.33 -16.50 1.31
CA ARG A 62 -1.57 -16.90 2.71
C ARG A 62 -0.34 -16.81 3.62
N ASN A 63 0.85 -17.16 3.13
CA ASN A 63 2.09 -17.16 3.91
C ASN A 63 2.69 -15.75 4.03
N TRP A 64 2.37 -14.87 3.09
CA TRP A 64 2.89 -13.50 2.99
C TRP A 64 1.93 -12.46 3.53
N ARG A 65 0.69 -12.85 3.84
CA ARG A 65 -0.37 -11.97 4.32
C ARG A 65 0.05 -11.13 5.52
N ALA A 66 0.65 -11.76 6.54
CA ALA A 66 1.10 -11.04 7.74
C ALA A 66 2.19 -10.02 7.41
N THR A 67 3.15 -10.37 6.55
CA THR A 67 4.20 -9.47 6.09
C THR A 67 3.63 -8.28 5.32
N CYS A 68 2.73 -8.52 4.36
CA CYS A 68 2.09 -7.45 3.59
C CYS A 68 1.31 -6.51 4.51
N LEU A 69 0.49 -7.05 5.43
CA LEU A 69 -0.27 -6.27 6.41
C LEU A 69 0.64 -5.44 7.32
N ALA A 70 1.75 -6.02 7.81
CA ALA A 70 2.71 -5.29 8.63
C ALA A 70 3.34 -4.12 7.88
N MET A 71 3.72 -4.32 6.61
CA MET A 71 4.28 -3.26 5.78
C MET A 71 3.26 -2.13 5.56
N TYR A 72 2.01 -2.47 5.21
CA TYR A 72 0.93 -1.47 5.07
C TYR A 72 0.68 -0.70 6.38
N ALA A 73 0.64 -1.40 7.51
CA ALA A 73 0.41 -0.78 8.81
C ALA A 73 1.52 0.19 9.22
N VAL A 74 2.77 -0.07 8.81
CA VAL A 74 3.91 0.81 9.08
C VAL A 74 3.93 2.01 8.15
N ILE A 75 3.73 1.82 6.85
CA ILE A 75 3.91 2.90 5.87
C ILE A 75 2.71 3.85 5.81
N THR A 76 1.49 3.35 5.99
CA THR A 76 0.26 4.16 5.83
C THR A 76 0.21 5.37 6.78
N PRO A 77 0.52 5.26 8.08
CA PRO A 77 0.54 6.42 8.98
C PRO A 77 1.57 7.49 8.58
N ILE A 78 2.71 7.08 8.03
CA ILE A 78 3.76 7.99 7.53
C ILE A 78 3.21 8.78 6.34
N LEU A 79 2.58 8.10 5.38
CA LEU A 79 1.98 8.75 4.20
C LEU A 79 0.84 9.70 4.56
N ILE A 80 -0.01 9.34 5.52
CA ILE A 80 -1.07 10.23 6.03
C ILE A 80 -0.48 11.49 6.65
N THR A 81 0.59 11.34 7.45
CA THR A 81 1.27 12.48 8.08
C THR A 81 1.86 13.41 7.03
N LEU A 82 2.54 12.86 6.02
CA LEU A 82 3.07 13.63 4.89
C LEU A 82 1.95 14.34 4.11
N CYS A 83 0.80 13.68 3.93
CA CYS A 83 -0.36 14.26 3.25
C CYS A 83 -0.86 15.52 3.99
N ASN A 84 -1.01 15.43 5.31
CA ASN A 84 -1.41 16.57 6.14
C ASN A 84 -0.38 17.71 6.07
N THR A 85 0.92 17.39 6.07
CA THR A 85 1.98 18.40 5.91
C THR A 85 1.87 19.11 4.56
N VAL A 86 1.67 18.36 3.47
CA VAL A 86 1.53 18.92 2.12
C VAL A 86 0.29 19.82 2.01
N LEU A 87 -0.85 19.36 2.52
CA LEU A 87 -2.11 20.12 2.50
C LEU A 87 -2.09 21.37 3.38
N THR A 88 -1.25 21.39 4.41
CA THR A 88 -1.06 22.56 5.28
C THR A 88 -0.08 23.55 4.67
N ALA A 89 1.05 23.08 4.14
CA ALA A 89 2.12 23.93 3.62
C ALA A 89 1.80 24.51 2.22
N LYS A 90 1.12 23.75 1.36
CA LYS A 90 0.71 24.16 0.00
C LYS A 90 1.80 24.89 -0.79
N GLY A 91 1.57 26.14 -1.19
CA GLY A 91 2.52 27.00 -1.91
C GLY A 91 3.73 27.48 -1.09
N GLY A 92 3.81 27.09 0.19
CA GLY A 92 4.99 27.29 1.04
C GLY A 92 5.98 26.12 0.99
N LEU A 93 5.69 25.06 0.23
CA LEU A 93 6.62 23.95 0.05
C LEU A 93 7.87 24.39 -0.74
N PRO A 94 9.08 23.94 -0.39
CA PRO A 94 10.28 24.21 -1.18
C PRO A 94 10.11 23.79 -2.65
N GLY A 95 10.50 24.64 -3.62
CA GLY A 95 10.30 24.35 -5.04
C GLY A 95 8.84 24.44 -5.53
N SER A 96 7.89 24.87 -4.70
CA SER A 96 6.52 25.18 -5.14
C SER A 96 6.40 26.54 -5.83
N ASN A 97 7.33 27.46 -5.58
CA ASN A 97 7.36 28.82 -6.15
C ASN A 97 6.04 29.60 -5.96
N GLY A 98 5.34 29.38 -4.84
CA GLY A 98 4.03 29.99 -4.56
C GLY A 98 2.86 29.32 -5.28
N SER A 99 3.10 28.29 -6.10
CA SER A 99 2.05 27.52 -6.77
C SER A 99 1.52 26.38 -5.90
N GLU A 100 0.22 26.35 -5.67
CA GLU A 100 -0.44 25.24 -4.98
C GLU A 100 -0.60 23.99 -5.87
N THR A 101 -0.46 24.12 -7.19
CA THR A 101 -0.72 23.03 -8.14
C THR A 101 0.15 21.81 -7.85
N ARG A 102 1.45 22.03 -7.60
CA ARG A 102 2.39 20.93 -7.30
C ARG A 102 2.09 20.25 -5.98
N ALA A 103 1.73 21.04 -4.96
CA ALA A 103 1.31 20.51 -3.67
C ALA A 103 0.02 19.66 -3.81
N ASN A 104 -0.94 20.12 -4.61
CA ASN A 104 -2.19 19.40 -4.87
C ASN A 104 -1.96 18.09 -5.63
N VAL A 105 -1.03 18.07 -6.59
CA VAL A 105 -0.64 16.83 -7.29
C VAL A 105 -0.01 15.83 -6.31
N VAL A 106 0.91 16.28 -5.45
CA VAL A 106 1.52 15.42 -4.41
C VAL A 106 0.47 14.90 -3.43
N ALA A 107 -0.44 15.77 -2.97
CA ALA A 107 -1.53 15.38 -2.07
C ALA A 107 -2.47 14.36 -2.73
N ALA A 108 -2.84 14.55 -4.00
CA ALA A 108 -3.65 13.59 -4.75
C ALA A 108 -2.96 12.21 -4.84
N GLY A 109 -1.65 12.19 -5.12
CA GLY A 109 -0.84 10.97 -5.10
C GLY A 109 -0.87 10.29 -3.72
N LEU A 110 -0.60 11.03 -2.65
CA LEU A 110 -0.62 10.51 -1.26
C LEU A 110 -1.98 9.94 -0.86
N ILE A 111 -3.08 10.61 -1.25
CA ILE A 111 -4.45 10.14 -0.98
C ILE A 111 -4.72 8.83 -1.71
N LEU A 112 -4.36 8.75 -3.00
CA LEU A 112 -4.58 7.54 -3.80
C LEU A 112 -3.77 6.35 -3.28
N VAL A 113 -2.50 6.56 -2.92
CA VAL A 113 -1.66 5.52 -2.32
C VAL A 113 -2.25 5.07 -0.98
N SER A 114 -2.63 6.01 -0.12
CA SER A 114 -3.20 5.69 1.19
C SER A 114 -4.52 4.91 1.07
N LEU A 115 -5.39 5.32 0.15
CA LEU A 115 -6.63 4.59 -0.16
C LEU A 115 -6.34 3.19 -0.69
N GLY A 116 -5.38 3.07 -1.61
CA GLY A 116 -4.91 1.80 -2.14
C GLY A 116 -4.39 0.87 -1.04
N ASN A 117 -3.62 1.39 -0.08
CA ASN A 117 -3.15 0.63 1.09
C ASN A 117 -4.30 0.16 1.97
N PHE A 118 -5.29 0.99 2.25
CA PHE A 118 -6.49 0.57 2.99
C PHE A 118 -7.25 -0.54 2.26
N LEU A 119 -7.46 -0.40 0.95
CA LEU A 119 -8.13 -1.43 0.16
C LEU A 119 -7.33 -2.73 0.13
N GLN A 120 -6.01 -2.66 -0.03
CA GLN A 120 -5.14 -3.84 0.03
C GLN A 120 -5.23 -4.51 1.40
N MET A 121 -5.18 -3.78 2.51
CA MET A 121 -5.38 -4.35 3.85
C MET A 121 -6.75 -5.04 4.03
N LEU A 122 -7.83 -4.40 3.57
CA LEU A 122 -9.19 -4.96 3.63
C LEU A 122 -9.30 -6.24 2.79
N VAL A 123 -8.77 -6.22 1.56
CA VAL A 123 -8.81 -7.40 0.70
C VAL A 123 -7.89 -8.49 1.25
N SER A 124 -6.72 -8.17 1.81
CA SER A 124 -5.84 -9.13 2.49
C SER A 124 -6.58 -9.85 3.62
N ALA A 125 -7.49 -9.17 4.31
CA ALA A 125 -8.25 -9.75 5.41
C ALA A 125 -9.14 -10.93 4.96
N VAL A 126 -9.62 -10.88 3.71
CA VAL A 126 -10.54 -11.85 3.11
C VAL A 126 -9.91 -12.70 2.01
N HIS A 127 -8.66 -12.43 1.62
CA HIS A 127 -7.94 -13.20 0.61
C HIS A 127 -7.50 -14.55 1.18
N ASP A 128 -7.71 -15.62 0.42
CA ASP A 128 -7.36 -17.01 0.75
C ASP A 128 -7.90 -17.51 2.10
N VAL A 129 -9.07 -17.02 2.54
CA VAL A 129 -9.76 -17.58 3.71
C VAL A 129 -10.48 -18.86 3.26
N GLU A 130 -9.96 -20.02 3.68
CA GLU A 130 -10.65 -21.30 3.52
C GLU A 130 -12.05 -21.22 4.16
N HIS A 131 -13.09 -21.63 3.44
CA HIS A 131 -14.40 -21.84 4.05
C HIS A 131 -14.27 -22.95 5.10
N PRO A 132 -14.70 -22.74 6.37
CA PRO A 132 -14.53 -23.72 7.44
C PRO A 132 -15.52 -24.91 7.36
N VAL A 133 -15.82 -25.41 6.15
CA VAL A 133 -16.78 -26.49 5.93
C VAL A 133 -16.12 -27.58 5.10
N GLN A 134 -15.36 -28.47 5.75
CA GLN A 134 -15.07 -29.82 5.23
C GLN A 134 -14.33 -30.74 6.22
N LEU A 135 -13.91 -30.26 7.39
CA LEU A 135 -13.28 -31.12 8.41
C LEU A 135 -14.27 -31.93 9.27
N ALA A 136 -15.58 -31.67 9.16
CA ALA A 136 -16.60 -32.39 9.94
C ALA A 136 -17.07 -33.70 9.27
N ASP A 137 -16.92 -33.88 7.96
CA ASP A 137 -17.47 -35.05 7.25
C ASP A 137 -16.51 -36.26 7.18
N HIS A 138 -15.21 -36.06 7.42
CA HIS A 138 -14.25 -37.17 7.38
C HIS A 138 -14.19 -38.00 8.67
N HIS A 139 -14.71 -37.50 9.80
CA HIS A 139 -14.73 -38.25 11.05
C HIS A 139 -15.98 -39.13 11.23
N HIS A 140 -17.01 -38.96 10.41
CA HIS A 140 -18.25 -39.74 10.56
C HIS A 140 -18.31 -41.03 9.76
N ASN A 141 -17.34 -41.30 8.86
CA ASN A 141 -17.41 -42.41 7.91
C ASN A 141 -16.44 -43.59 8.19
N GLN A 142 -15.79 -43.63 9.37
CA GLN A 142 -14.97 -44.77 9.82
C GLN A 142 -15.66 -45.67 10.85
N GLY A 143 -16.99 -45.64 10.93
CA GLY A 143 -17.78 -46.26 11.99
C GLY A 143 -18.56 -47.53 11.64
N GLY A 144 -18.29 -48.26 10.54
CA GLY A 144 -19.12 -49.43 10.27
C GLY A 144 -18.70 -50.35 9.12
N LYS A 145 -17.99 -51.43 9.46
CA LYS A 145 -18.37 -52.83 9.18
C LYS A 145 -17.17 -53.75 9.45
N VAL A 146 -17.18 -54.40 10.61
CA VAL A 146 -16.61 -55.74 10.76
C VAL A 146 -17.81 -56.68 10.76
N THR A 147 -17.94 -57.50 9.72
CA THR A 147 -18.87 -58.63 9.69
C THR A 147 -18.06 -59.90 9.49
N VAL A 148 -18.15 -60.74 10.53
CA VAL A 148 -17.87 -62.18 10.70
C VAL A 148 -17.28 -62.93 9.52
#